data_AF-A0A0D3F5B5-F1
#
_entry.id   AF-A0A0D3F5B5-F1
#
_cell.length_a   1.000
_cell.length_b   1.000
_cell.length_c   1.000
_cell.angle_alpha   90.00
_cell.angle_beta   90.00
_cell.angle_gamma   90.00
#
_symmetry.space_group_name_H-M   'P 1'
#
loop_
_entity.id
_entity.type
_entity.pdbx_description
1 polymer ?
#
loop_
_entity_poly.entity_id
_entity_poly.type
_entity_poly.pdbx_seq_one_letter_code
_entity_poly.pdbx_strand_id
1 'polypeptide(L)'
;MAPPHACNTGATQRLLLHAAADGDLRLFKRIASRLDGGEGRLKEAVEAVKYRGAGALHQAARNGRTAMCVYLVEELQVDINAANESGATPLIYAVLGGIVDTVSYLLDHGAILISPMNKGLLLSILQLNKVLLVKGADVDSSSDCGTPLHVAAVKSHDGCMKILLDHHADCNKVFSTFYTPLIVALMVRSLKCVKLLIKAGADIKGAGTFTPLIAAATEGLTDFYKCLLEAGADPNVPDEFGRLPIEIAALQNRRKDVEILLPVTSRIPSVYDWSVDGIITYVNKNVQDDPMYKIRPADLKLEGSRAYKREDYLAATKLYTMAMNLESEDGTLYSNRSICWLKMGEGMKALTDAHLCRMLCPDWPKACYREGAAHMFLKDYDKACDAFLDGLKLDPANMEIENGLREAFKSLKKSRAA
;
A
#
# COMPACT_ATOMS: atom_id res chain seq x y z
N MET A 1 -17.14 -27.29 57.02
CA MET A 1 -16.41 -26.05 56.65
C MET A 1 -16.28 -26.04 55.15
N ALA A 2 -17.05 -25.20 54.46
CA ALA A 2 -16.88 -24.95 53.04
C ALA A 2 -15.67 -24.02 52.83
N PRO A 3 -14.86 -24.20 51.77
CA PRO A 3 -13.72 -23.33 51.53
C PRO A 3 -14.20 -21.91 51.15
N PRO A 4 -13.51 -20.85 51.58
CA PRO A 4 -13.91 -19.48 51.31
C PRO A 4 -13.65 -19.12 49.85
N HIS A 5 -14.70 -18.65 49.18
CA HIS A 5 -14.73 -17.87 47.95
C HIS A 5 -13.57 -18.05 46.95
N ALA A 6 -13.74 -18.98 46.02
CA ALA A 6 -13.21 -18.83 44.66
C ALA A 6 -13.85 -17.57 44.01
N CYS A 7 -13.31 -16.40 44.35
CA CYS A 7 -13.69 -15.13 43.76
C CYS A 7 -13.29 -15.16 42.30
N ASN A 8 -14.23 -15.55 41.43
CA ASN A 8 -14.28 -15.40 39.98
C ASN A 8 -12.97 -14.83 39.37
N THR A 9 -11.94 -15.67 39.30
CA THR A 9 -10.56 -15.26 38.99
C THR A 9 -10.50 -14.61 37.61
N GLY A 10 -11.28 -15.14 36.66
CA GLY A 10 -11.44 -14.55 35.32
C GLY A 10 -12.12 -13.18 35.30
N ALA A 11 -13.07 -12.90 36.20
CA ALA A 11 -13.68 -11.57 36.30
C ALA A 11 -12.67 -10.56 36.89
N THR A 12 -11.91 -10.97 37.90
CA THR A 12 -10.86 -10.15 38.52
C THR A 12 -9.76 -9.78 37.53
N GLN A 13 -9.33 -10.74 36.71
CA GLN A 13 -8.36 -10.54 35.63
C GLN A 13 -8.85 -9.53 34.58
N ARG A 14 -10.10 -9.64 34.12
CA ARG A 14 -10.67 -8.63 33.19
C ARG A 14 -10.76 -7.25 33.82
N LEU A 15 -11.17 -7.16 35.08
CA LEU A 15 -11.24 -5.91 35.84
C LEU A 15 -9.87 -5.22 35.95
N LEU A 16 -8.78 -5.98 36.11
CA LEU A 16 -7.42 -5.42 36.10
C LEU A 16 -7.11 -4.75 34.75
N LEU A 17 -7.40 -5.42 33.62
CA LEU A 17 -7.16 -4.86 32.29
C LEU A 17 -8.04 -3.64 31.99
N HIS A 18 -9.30 -3.64 32.46
CA HIS A 18 -10.16 -2.46 32.38
C HIS A 18 -9.64 -1.29 33.21
N ALA A 19 -9.22 -1.53 34.45
CA ALA A 19 -8.61 -0.49 35.27
C ALA A 19 -7.35 0.10 34.62
N ALA A 20 -6.54 -0.72 33.93
CA ALA A 20 -5.40 -0.25 33.14
C ALA A 20 -5.83 0.61 31.93
N ALA A 21 -6.86 0.19 31.20
CA ALA A 21 -7.42 0.92 30.06
C ALA A 21 -8.02 2.28 30.47
N ASP A 22 -8.67 2.32 31.64
CA ASP A 22 -9.29 3.53 32.19
C ASP A 22 -8.28 4.45 32.87
N GLY A 23 -7.10 3.92 33.25
CA GLY A 23 -6.06 4.65 33.96
C GLY A 23 -6.34 4.82 35.45
N ASP A 24 -7.25 4.02 36.02
CA ASP A 24 -7.56 4.05 37.45
C ASP A 24 -6.47 3.33 38.26
N LEU A 25 -5.42 4.08 38.62
CA LEU A 25 -4.30 3.58 39.42
C LEU A 25 -4.72 3.01 40.77
N ARG A 26 -5.75 3.58 41.42
CA ARG A 26 -6.19 3.11 42.75
C ARG A 26 -6.84 1.75 42.65
N LEU A 27 -7.76 1.60 41.70
CA LEU A 27 -8.42 0.32 41.43
C LEU A 27 -7.41 -0.72 40.93
N PHE A 28 -6.51 -0.32 40.03
CA PHE A 28 -5.47 -1.19 39.50
C PHE A 28 -4.58 -1.75 40.61
N LYS A 29 -4.01 -0.89 41.48
CA LYS A 29 -3.17 -1.31 42.61
C LYS A 29 -3.91 -2.28 43.54
N ARG A 30 -5.18 -1.98 43.87
CA ARG A 30 -6.01 -2.84 44.72
C ARG A 30 -6.24 -4.23 44.10
N ILE A 31 -6.51 -4.30 42.80
CA ILE A 31 -6.74 -5.58 42.11
C ILE A 31 -5.42 -6.35 41.98
N ALA A 32 -4.33 -5.68 41.62
CA ALA A 32 -3.01 -6.29 41.51
C ALA A 32 -2.57 -6.94 42.84
N SER A 33 -2.72 -6.25 43.98
CA SER A 33 -2.43 -6.82 45.30
C SER A 33 -3.31 -8.03 45.64
N ARG A 34 -4.57 -8.03 45.19
CA ARG A 34 -5.45 -9.18 45.39
C ARG A 34 -5.05 -10.39 44.55
N LEU A 35 -4.56 -10.15 43.33
CA LEU A 35 -4.06 -11.20 42.44
C LEU A 35 -2.71 -11.76 42.90
N ASP A 36 -1.86 -10.92 43.49
CA ASP A 36 -0.60 -11.30 44.10
C ASP A 36 -0.76 -12.17 45.36
N GLY A 37 -1.90 -12.07 46.06
CA GLY A 37 -2.16 -12.86 47.26
C GLY A 37 -1.25 -12.53 48.46
N GLY A 38 -0.49 -11.43 48.39
CA GLY A 38 0.47 -11.01 49.43
C GLY A 38 1.84 -11.67 49.32
N GLU A 39 2.15 -12.28 48.18
CA GLU A 39 3.43 -12.95 47.93
C GLU A 39 4.56 -12.00 47.51
N GLY A 40 4.25 -10.72 47.27
CA GLY A 40 5.25 -9.71 46.89
C GLY A 40 5.72 -9.84 45.44
N ARG A 41 4.97 -10.57 44.61
CA ARG A 41 5.20 -10.89 43.19
C ARG A 41 4.21 -10.13 42.30
N LEU A 42 4.02 -8.85 42.60
CA LEU A 42 3.05 -7.98 41.92
C LEU A 42 3.30 -7.91 40.41
N LYS A 43 4.57 -7.88 39.99
CA LYS A 43 4.95 -7.87 38.58
C LYS A 43 4.42 -9.12 37.88
N GLU A 44 4.75 -10.30 38.40
CA GLU A 44 4.36 -11.59 37.83
C GLU A 44 2.84 -11.75 37.82
N ALA A 45 2.17 -11.33 38.90
CA ALA A 45 0.72 -11.36 38.99
C ALA A 45 0.06 -10.49 37.91
N VAL A 46 0.61 -9.31 37.62
CA VAL A 46 0.13 -8.41 36.56
C VAL A 46 0.45 -8.96 35.17
N GLU A 47 1.67 -9.45 34.94
CA GLU A 47 2.12 -10.01 33.64
C GLU A 47 1.39 -11.30 33.27
N ALA A 48 0.91 -12.06 34.25
CA ALA A 48 0.07 -13.24 34.02
C ALA A 48 -1.32 -12.89 33.48
N VAL A 49 -1.81 -11.66 33.68
CA VAL A 49 -3.11 -11.22 33.19
C VAL A 49 -3.02 -10.70 31.77
N LYS A 50 -3.42 -11.54 30.81
CA LYS A 50 -3.38 -11.23 29.38
C LYS A 50 -4.71 -11.58 28.70
N TYR A 51 -5.06 -10.83 27.67
CA TYR A 51 -6.13 -11.16 26.73
C TYR A 51 -5.55 -11.19 25.31
N ARG A 52 -5.57 -12.37 24.66
CA ARG A 52 -4.88 -12.61 23.37
C ARG A 52 -3.40 -12.19 23.42
N GLY A 53 -2.71 -12.56 24.50
CA GLY A 53 -1.33 -12.15 24.78
C GLY A 53 -1.13 -10.68 25.22
N ALA A 54 -2.12 -9.79 25.05
CA ALA A 54 -1.99 -8.38 25.42
C ALA A 54 -2.29 -8.15 26.91
N GLY A 55 -1.34 -7.57 27.65
CA GLY A 55 -1.44 -7.27 29.08
C GLY A 55 -1.83 -5.83 29.42
N ALA A 56 -1.73 -5.46 30.69
CA ALA A 56 -2.11 -4.14 31.21
C ALA A 56 -1.41 -2.97 30.48
N LEU A 57 -0.12 -3.09 30.19
CA LEU A 57 0.66 -2.05 29.53
C LEU A 57 0.16 -1.76 28.10
N HIS A 58 -0.31 -2.77 27.37
CA HIS A 58 -0.90 -2.60 26.04
C HIS A 58 -2.19 -1.78 26.09
N GLN A 59 -3.04 -2.06 27.07
CA GLN A 59 -4.33 -1.39 27.23
C GLN A 59 -4.18 0.05 27.69
N ALA A 60 -3.27 0.29 28.65
CA ALA A 60 -2.91 1.62 29.08
C ALA A 60 -2.33 2.45 27.93
N ALA A 61 -1.44 1.84 27.13
CA ALA A 61 -0.80 2.48 25.99
C ALA A 61 -1.80 2.91 24.91
N ARG A 62 -2.71 2.02 24.50
CA ARG A 62 -3.74 2.31 23.48
C ARG A 62 -4.66 3.47 23.85
N ASN A 63 -4.99 3.60 25.13
CA ASN A 63 -5.93 4.60 25.63
C ASN A 63 -5.23 5.86 26.18
N GLY A 64 -3.90 5.97 25.99
CA GLY A 64 -3.15 7.15 26.38
C GLY A 64 -3.03 7.37 27.89
N ARG A 65 -3.08 6.30 28.68
CA ARG A 65 -3.00 6.37 30.14
C ARG A 65 -1.54 6.45 30.59
N THR A 66 -0.84 7.53 30.23
CA THR A 66 0.62 7.67 30.46
C THR A 66 1.01 7.47 31.94
N ALA A 67 0.24 7.97 32.90
CA ALA A 67 0.51 7.74 34.32
C ALA A 67 0.42 6.26 34.74
N MET A 68 -0.46 5.49 34.09
CA MET A 68 -0.52 4.03 34.27
C MET A 68 0.68 3.36 33.60
N CYS A 69 1.10 3.80 32.41
CA CYS A 69 2.31 3.31 31.75
C CYS A 69 3.57 3.56 32.61
N VAL A 70 3.68 4.75 33.22
CA VAL A 70 4.74 5.12 34.17
C VAL A 70 4.78 4.13 35.33
N TYR A 71 3.65 3.93 36.01
CA TYR A 71 3.56 2.97 37.12
C TYR A 71 3.96 1.55 36.70
N LEU A 72 3.47 1.07 35.56
CA LEU A 72 3.75 -0.28 35.08
C LEU A 72 5.24 -0.50 34.73
N VAL A 73 5.88 0.49 34.10
CA VAL A 73 7.27 0.38 33.62
C VAL A 73 8.27 0.72 34.73
N GLU A 74 8.06 1.79 35.48
CA GLU A 74 9.04 2.28 36.47
C GLU A 74 8.88 1.59 37.83
N GLU A 75 7.66 1.46 38.35
CA GLU A 75 7.43 0.85 39.67
C GLU A 75 7.34 -0.68 39.59
N LEU A 76 6.59 -1.23 38.63
CA LEU A 76 6.41 -2.69 38.49
C LEU A 76 7.43 -3.37 37.58
N GLN A 77 8.25 -2.60 36.83
CA GLN A 77 9.25 -3.14 35.91
C GLN A 77 8.69 -4.16 34.92
N VAL A 78 7.45 -3.94 34.45
CA VAL A 78 6.83 -4.73 33.38
C VAL A 78 7.64 -4.56 32.10
N ASP A 79 7.84 -5.64 31.36
CA ASP A 79 8.56 -5.58 30.08
C ASP A 79 7.87 -4.61 29.10
N ILE A 80 8.57 -3.51 28.78
CA ILE A 80 8.10 -2.46 27.89
C ILE A 80 7.91 -2.93 26.45
N ASN A 81 8.63 -4.00 26.05
CA ASN A 81 8.59 -4.58 24.72
C ASN A 81 7.80 -5.90 24.67
N ALA A 82 7.05 -6.23 25.72
CA ALA A 82 6.25 -7.45 25.78
C ALA A 82 5.30 -7.54 24.57
N ALA A 83 5.48 -8.55 23.72
CA ALA A 83 4.65 -8.71 22.53
C ALA A 83 3.41 -9.58 22.82
N ASN A 84 2.28 -9.22 22.22
CA ASN A 84 1.07 -10.05 22.23
C ASN A 84 1.19 -11.26 21.26
N GLU A 85 0.12 -12.06 21.12
CA GLU A 85 0.10 -13.23 20.22
C GLU A 85 0.33 -12.89 18.73
N SER A 86 0.08 -11.65 18.32
CA SER A 86 0.31 -11.15 16.95
C SER A 86 1.65 -10.40 16.81
N GLY A 87 2.52 -10.41 17.81
CA GLY A 87 3.79 -9.69 17.79
C GLY A 87 3.68 -8.17 18.00
N ALA A 88 2.51 -7.66 18.40
CA ALA A 88 2.30 -6.24 18.66
C ALA A 88 2.66 -5.88 20.11
N THR A 89 3.54 -4.89 20.28
CA THR A 89 4.03 -4.35 21.55
C THR A 89 3.16 -3.20 22.08
N PRO A 90 3.34 -2.76 23.34
CA PRO A 90 2.65 -1.58 23.86
C PRO A 90 2.87 -0.31 23.04
N LEU A 91 4.06 -0.13 22.46
CA LEU A 91 4.35 0.99 21.58
C LEU A 91 3.43 0.98 20.34
N ILE A 92 3.20 -0.18 19.73
CA ILE A 92 2.29 -0.33 18.59
C ILE A 92 0.85 0.03 18.99
N TYR A 93 0.44 -0.35 20.20
CA TYR A 93 -0.87 0.01 20.73
C TYR A 93 -1.02 1.53 20.93
N ALA A 94 0.01 2.21 21.45
CA ALA A 94 0.03 3.68 21.57
C ALA A 94 0.01 4.37 20.21
N VAL A 95 0.77 3.86 19.23
CA VAL A 95 0.81 4.36 17.86
C VAL A 95 -0.57 4.24 17.21
N LEU A 96 -1.20 3.06 17.28
CA LEU A 96 -2.56 2.84 16.75
C LEU A 96 -3.62 3.72 17.44
N GLY A 97 -3.42 4.05 18.71
CA GLY A 97 -4.26 5.00 19.44
C GLY A 97 -4.02 6.47 19.07
N GLY A 98 -2.94 6.78 18.35
CA GLY A 98 -2.57 8.15 17.97
C GLY A 98 -2.08 9.00 19.15
N ILE A 99 -1.64 8.38 20.26
CA ILE A 99 -1.35 9.11 21.51
C ILE A 99 0.13 9.51 21.56
N VAL A 100 0.42 10.75 21.15
CA VAL A 100 1.78 11.32 21.05
C VAL A 100 2.56 11.22 22.36
N ASP A 101 1.97 11.60 23.48
CA ASP A 101 2.66 11.66 24.78
C ASP A 101 3.08 10.27 25.26
N THR A 102 2.19 9.29 25.10
CA THR A 102 2.47 7.90 25.48
C THR A 102 3.48 7.26 24.54
N VAL A 103 3.43 7.55 23.23
CA VAL A 103 4.45 7.11 22.27
C VAL A 103 5.81 7.67 22.65
N SER A 104 5.90 8.96 22.96
CA SER A 104 7.15 9.62 23.37
C SER A 104 7.71 8.99 24.64
N TYR A 105 6.85 8.83 25.66
CA TYR A 105 7.22 8.17 26.91
C TYR A 105 7.78 6.77 26.69
N LEU A 106 7.08 5.91 25.92
CA LEU A 106 7.52 4.53 25.70
C LEU A 106 8.87 4.49 24.97
N LEU A 107 9.08 5.33 23.96
CA LEU A 107 10.35 5.44 23.24
C LEU A 107 11.50 5.92 24.14
N ASP A 108 11.24 6.91 24.99
CA ASP A 108 12.22 7.43 25.96
C ASP A 108 12.68 6.38 26.98
N HIS A 109 11.86 5.35 27.19
CA HIS A 109 12.12 4.25 28.12
C HIS A 109 12.55 2.96 27.40
N GLY A 110 13.03 3.06 26.14
CA GLY A 110 13.64 1.96 25.42
C GLY A 110 12.66 1.02 24.71
N ALA A 111 11.41 1.45 24.47
CA ALA A 111 10.53 0.73 23.58
C ALA A 111 11.05 0.78 22.14
N ILE A 112 11.03 -0.35 21.45
CA ILE A 112 11.48 -0.46 20.06
C ILE A 112 10.27 -0.74 19.17
N LEU A 113 10.20 -0.08 18.01
CA LEU A 113 9.15 -0.36 17.03
C LEU A 113 9.50 -1.63 16.26
N ILE A 114 9.05 -2.79 16.76
CA ILE A 114 9.25 -4.10 16.14
C ILE A 114 7.90 -4.63 15.65
N SER A 115 7.65 -4.66 14.33
CA SER A 115 6.43 -5.30 13.78
C SER A 115 6.49 -5.60 12.29
N PRO A 116 5.78 -6.63 11.80
CA PRO A 116 5.31 -6.66 10.42
C PRO A 116 4.29 -5.53 10.21
N MET A 117 4.68 -4.51 9.44
CA MET A 117 3.86 -3.32 9.20
C MET A 117 2.59 -3.66 8.42
N ASN A 118 1.46 -3.68 9.11
CA ASN A 118 0.14 -3.69 8.46
C ASN A 118 -0.29 -2.27 8.07
N LYS A 119 -1.24 -2.18 7.12
CA LYS A 119 -1.74 -0.91 6.57
C LYS A 119 -2.26 0.08 7.63
N GLY A 120 -2.87 -0.43 8.71
CA GLY A 120 -3.40 0.39 9.80
C GLY A 120 -2.30 1.04 10.64
N LEU A 121 -1.28 0.26 11.00
CA LEU A 121 -0.10 0.75 11.72
C LEU A 121 0.64 1.82 10.90
N LEU A 122 0.78 1.62 9.58
CA LEU A 122 1.44 2.57 8.70
C LEU A 122 0.70 3.92 8.62
N LEU A 123 -0.64 3.92 8.55
CA LEU A 123 -1.44 5.15 8.58
C LEU A 123 -1.31 5.91 9.90
N SER A 124 -1.27 5.19 11.02
CA SER A 124 -1.05 5.78 12.35
C SER A 124 0.38 6.28 12.54
N ILE A 125 1.37 5.56 12.02
CA ILE A 125 2.77 6.02 11.94
C ILE A 125 2.83 7.33 11.16
N LEU A 126 2.16 7.43 10.01
CA LEU A 126 2.14 8.66 9.22
C LEU A 126 1.66 9.89 10.01
N GLN A 127 0.69 9.72 10.91
CA GLN A 127 0.22 10.81 11.79
C GLN A 127 1.23 11.17 12.89
N LEU A 128 2.03 10.20 13.34
CA LEU A 128 3.01 10.33 14.43
C LEU A 128 4.46 10.47 13.92
N ASN A 129 4.67 10.58 12.61
CA ASN A 129 5.96 10.53 11.91
C ASN A 129 7.05 11.40 12.55
N LYS A 130 6.72 12.62 13.00
CA LYS A 130 7.72 13.50 13.63
C LYS A 130 8.36 12.88 14.87
N VAL A 131 7.57 12.21 15.70
CA VAL A 131 8.07 11.63 16.96
C VAL A 131 8.83 10.33 16.68
N LEU A 132 8.30 9.49 15.79
CA LEU A 132 8.91 8.20 15.47
C LEU A 132 10.24 8.35 14.72
N LEU A 133 10.35 9.30 13.79
CA LEU A 133 11.58 9.56 13.04
C LEU A 133 12.68 10.19 13.90
N VAL A 134 12.32 11.09 14.82
CA VAL A 134 13.29 11.67 15.79
C VAL A 134 13.86 10.59 16.73
N LYS A 135 13.13 9.49 16.94
CA LYS A 135 13.51 8.40 17.84
C LYS A 135 14.06 7.16 17.13
N GLY A 136 14.42 7.27 15.85
CA GLY A 136 15.21 6.25 15.14
C GLY A 136 14.40 5.14 14.48
N ALA A 137 13.10 5.34 14.22
CA ALA A 137 12.35 4.42 13.37
C ALA A 137 12.95 4.39 11.94
N ASP A 138 13.06 3.20 11.35
CA ASP A 138 13.49 3.06 9.95
C ASP A 138 12.48 3.76 9.03
N VAL A 139 12.94 4.82 8.35
CA VAL A 139 12.12 5.65 7.45
C VAL A 139 11.69 4.89 6.19
N ASP A 140 12.42 3.84 5.82
CA ASP A 140 12.22 3.06 4.59
C ASP A 140 11.71 1.65 4.84
N SER A 141 11.18 1.41 6.04
CA SER A 141 10.51 0.18 6.41
C SER A 141 9.40 -0.15 5.40
N SER A 142 9.54 -1.23 4.64
CA SER A 142 8.60 -1.57 3.57
C SER A 142 7.51 -2.51 4.07
N SER A 143 6.28 -2.30 3.57
CA SER A 143 5.12 -3.17 3.78
C SER A 143 4.60 -3.72 2.44
N ASP A 144 3.51 -4.49 2.48
CA ASP A 144 2.75 -4.88 1.29
C ASP A 144 2.04 -3.70 0.59
N CYS A 145 2.13 -2.48 1.14
CA CYS A 145 1.67 -1.25 0.51
C CYS A 145 2.83 -0.32 0.10
N GLY A 146 4.07 -0.82 0.15
CA GLY A 146 5.30 -0.04 -0.05
C GLY A 146 5.84 0.60 1.23
N THR A 147 6.78 1.53 1.06
CA THR A 147 7.37 2.34 2.15
C THR A 147 6.40 3.42 2.65
N PRO A 148 6.65 4.07 3.80
CA PRO A 148 5.88 5.24 4.24
C PRO A 148 5.74 6.31 3.16
N LEU A 149 6.76 6.47 2.31
CA LEU A 149 6.75 7.43 1.21
C LEU A 149 5.76 7.06 0.11
N HIS A 150 5.61 5.77 -0.22
CA HIS A 150 4.57 5.30 -1.13
C HIS A 150 3.17 5.60 -0.59
N VAL A 151 2.95 5.34 0.70
CA VAL A 151 1.63 5.57 1.30
C VAL A 151 1.32 7.07 1.41
N ALA A 152 2.31 7.90 1.75
CA ALA A 152 2.15 9.34 1.72
C ALA A 152 1.82 9.85 0.30
N ALA A 153 2.41 9.26 -0.74
CA ALA A 153 2.07 9.54 -2.13
C ALA A 153 0.62 9.14 -2.45
N VAL A 154 0.20 7.90 -2.16
CA VAL A 154 -1.18 7.41 -2.40
C VAL A 154 -2.22 8.31 -1.72
N LYS A 155 -1.94 8.76 -0.50
CA LYS A 155 -2.84 9.62 0.27
C LYS A 155 -2.76 11.09 -0.09
N SER A 156 -1.84 11.49 -0.98
CA SER A 156 -1.56 12.89 -1.29
C SER A 156 -1.22 13.72 -0.04
N HIS A 157 -0.59 13.11 0.96
CA HIS A 157 -0.22 13.77 2.21
C HIS A 157 1.17 14.42 2.09
N ASP A 158 1.22 15.57 1.42
CA ASP A 158 2.46 16.33 1.16
C ASP A 158 3.21 16.73 2.44
N GLY A 159 2.50 17.07 3.51
CA GLY A 159 3.11 17.34 4.82
C GLY A 159 3.86 16.14 5.41
N CYS A 160 3.27 14.94 5.32
CA CYS A 160 3.91 13.70 5.78
C CYS A 160 5.09 13.33 4.89
N MET A 161 4.91 13.44 3.57
CA MET A 161 5.97 13.19 2.59
C MET A 161 7.18 14.09 2.83
N LYS A 162 6.96 15.39 3.05
CA LYS A 162 8.02 16.34 3.36
C LYS A 162 8.82 15.90 4.59
N ILE A 163 8.14 15.53 5.68
CA ILE A 163 8.79 15.04 6.90
C ILE A 163 9.63 13.78 6.62
N LEU A 164 9.08 12.82 5.88
CA LEU A 164 9.81 11.58 5.53
C LEU A 164 11.07 11.88 4.70
N LEU A 165 10.96 12.77 3.70
CA LEU A 165 12.09 13.19 2.87
C LEU A 165 13.13 13.99 3.66
N ASP A 166 12.70 14.87 4.58
CA ASP A 166 13.58 15.62 5.48
C ASP A 166 14.37 14.68 6.42
N HIS A 167 13.86 13.46 6.65
CA HIS A 167 14.53 12.38 7.38
C HIS A 167 15.18 11.32 6.46
N HIS A 168 15.54 11.70 5.23
CA HIS A 168 16.30 10.88 4.28
C HIS A 168 15.61 9.59 3.80
N ALA A 169 14.27 9.57 3.72
CA ALA A 169 13.56 8.49 3.04
C ALA A 169 14.06 8.31 1.60
N ASP A 170 14.30 7.06 1.19
CA ASP A 170 14.68 6.74 -0.19
C ASP A 170 13.49 6.97 -1.14
N CYS A 171 13.55 8.10 -1.85
CA CYS A 171 12.54 8.51 -2.80
C CYS A 171 12.49 7.68 -4.09
N ASN A 172 13.45 6.78 -4.29
CA ASN A 172 13.57 5.89 -5.45
C ASN A 172 13.30 4.43 -5.11
N LYS A 173 13.00 4.12 -3.86
CA LYS A 173 12.70 2.75 -3.44
C LYS A 173 11.53 2.22 -4.23
N VAL A 174 11.68 1.02 -4.79
CA VAL A 174 10.67 0.43 -5.67
C VAL A 174 9.78 -0.51 -4.86
N PHE A 175 8.46 -0.35 -5.01
CA PHE A 175 7.47 -1.30 -4.54
C PHE A 175 6.87 -2.08 -5.74
N SER A 176 6.64 -3.38 -5.57
CA SER A 176 6.04 -4.26 -6.61
C SER A 176 6.70 -4.11 -7.99
N THR A 177 8.03 -4.14 -8.03
CA THR A 177 8.92 -4.21 -9.22
C THR A 177 9.13 -2.93 -10.02
N PHE A 178 8.19 -1.98 -10.05
CA PHE A 178 8.36 -0.73 -10.84
C PHE A 178 7.66 0.52 -10.28
N TYR A 179 6.92 0.42 -9.17
CA TYR A 179 6.32 1.62 -8.57
C TYR A 179 7.33 2.32 -7.71
N THR A 180 7.82 3.47 -8.17
CA THR A 180 8.47 4.44 -7.30
C THR A 180 7.41 5.36 -6.67
N PRO A 181 7.72 6.02 -5.54
CA PRO A 181 6.87 7.05 -4.97
C PRO A 181 6.46 8.14 -5.98
N LEU A 182 7.33 8.48 -6.94
CA LEU A 182 7.07 9.46 -7.99
C LEU A 182 5.97 8.98 -8.96
N ILE A 183 6.07 7.74 -9.43
CA ILE A 183 5.05 7.14 -10.29
C ILE A 183 3.70 7.09 -9.58
N VAL A 184 3.68 6.67 -8.31
CA VAL A 184 2.45 6.64 -7.51
C VAL A 184 1.83 8.04 -7.38
N ALA A 185 2.64 9.06 -7.10
CA ALA A 185 2.17 10.44 -6.98
C ALA A 185 1.58 10.99 -8.30
N LEU A 186 2.12 10.58 -9.45
CA LEU A 186 1.58 10.91 -10.77
C LEU A 186 0.22 10.24 -11.01
N MET A 187 0.11 8.94 -10.71
CA MET A 187 -1.15 8.19 -10.87
C MET A 187 -2.28 8.76 -10.02
N VAL A 188 -1.99 9.19 -8.79
CA VAL A 188 -2.99 9.84 -7.92
C VAL A 188 -3.09 11.36 -8.13
N ARG A 189 -2.40 11.88 -9.16
CA ARG A 189 -2.50 13.27 -9.63
C ARG A 189 -2.13 14.30 -8.57
N SER A 190 -1.14 13.99 -7.73
CA SER A 190 -0.70 14.85 -6.62
C SER A 190 0.51 15.70 -7.00
N LEU A 191 0.27 16.90 -7.53
CA LEU A 191 1.34 17.81 -7.99
C LEU A 191 2.29 18.22 -6.86
N LYS A 192 1.77 18.41 -5.64
CA LYS A 192 2.59 18.77 -4.48
C LYS A 192 3.57 17.65 -4.12
N CYS A 193 3.09 16.41 -4.06
CA CYS A 193 3.93 15.24 -3.81
C CYS A 193 4.98 15.05 -4.91
N VAL A 194 4.59 15.17 -6.19
CA VAL A 194 5.54 15.12 -7.32
C VAL A 194 6.66 16.16 -7.16
N LYS A 195 6.32 17.42 -6.86
CA LYS A 195 7.32 18.47 -6.65
C LYS A 195 8.25 18.19 -5.47
N LEU A 196 7.73 17.63 -4.38
CA LEU A 196 8.55 17.24 -3.21
C LEU A 196 9.52 16.11 -3.57
N LEU A 197 9.05 15.08 -4.28
CA LEU A 197 9.87 13.93 -4.69
C LEU A 197 10.96 14.34 -5.68
N ILE A 198 10.63 15.17 -6.67
CA ILE A 198 11.60 15.76 -7.60
C ILE A 198 12.70 16.50 -6.82
N LYS A 199 12.31 17.35 -5.87
CA LYS A 199 13.26 18.11 -5.04
C LYS A 199 14.15 17.20 -4.19
N ALA A 200 13.66 16.03 -3.80
CA ALA A 200 14.43 15.03 -3.06
C ALA A 200 15.31 14.13 -3.95
N GLY A 201 15.30 14.31 -5.28
CA GLY A 201 16.13 13.54 -6.21
C GLY A 201 15.48 12.26 -6.73
N ALA A 202 14.15 12.22 -6.82
CA ALA A 202 13.46 11.12 -7.46
C ALA A 202 13.89 10.99 -8.94
N ASP A 203 14.08 9.75 -9.41
CA ASP A 203 14.54 9.46 -10.76
C ASP A 203 13.45 9.81 -11.79
N ILE A 204 13.80 10.73 -12.68
CA ILE A 204 12.93 11.28 -13.71
C ILE A 204 12.98 10.44 -15.00
N LYS A 205 13.93 9.50 -15.13
CA LYS A 205 14.01 8.61 -16.29
C LYS A 205 12.90 7.57 -16.30
N GLY A 206 12.42 7.15 -15.12
CA GLY A 206 11.44 6.07 -15.01
C GLY A 206 12.03 4.70 -15.35
N ALA A 207 11.17 3.74 -15.66
CA ALA A 207 11.56 2.35 -15.93
C ALA A 207 11.20 1.95 -17.38
N GLY A 208 12.22 1.77 -18.22
CA GLY A 208 12.03 1.37 -19.62
C GLY A 208 11.29 2.44 -20.43
N THR A 209 10.20 2.05 -21.10
CA THR A 209 9.32 2.95 -21.87
C THR A 209 8.29 3.68 -21.01
N PHE A 210 8.21 3.36 -19.72
CA PHE A 210 7.30 4.01 -18.77
C PHE A 210 8.03 5.12 -18.01
N THR A 211 8.00 6.32 -18.58
CA THR A 211 8.62 7.52 -17.98
C THR A 211 7.58 8.39 -17.26
N PRO A 212 7.97 9.18 -16.23
CA PRO A 212 7.13 10.19 -15.61
C PRO A 212 6.43 11.13 -16.60
N LEU A 213 7.11 11.46 -17.70
CA LEU A 213 6.58 12.36 -18.73
C LEU A 213 5.54 11.67 -19.62
N ILE A 214 5.76 10.39 -19.95
CA ILE A 214 4.75 9.54 -20.62
C ILE A 214 3.52 9.38 -19.72
N ALA A 215 3.69 9.10 -18.42
CA ALA A 215 2.58 9.01 -17.49
C ALA A 215 1.78 10.32 -17.41
N ALA A 216 2.47 11.47 -17.31
CA ALA A 216 1.82 12.78 -17.33
C ALA A 216 1.07 13.05 -18.64
N ALA A 217 1.62 12.65 -19.79
CA ALA A 217 0.97 12.79 -21.08
C ALA A 217 -0.27 11.92 -21.22
N THR A 218 -0.17 10.65 -20.86
CA THR A 218 -1.29 9.69 -20.89
C THR A 218 -2.45 10.15 -20.01
N GLU A 219 -2.16 10.63 -18.80
CA GLU A 219 -3.16 11.07 -17.82
C GLU A 219 -3.62 12.54 -18.00
N GLY A 220 -2.95 13.31 -18.86
CA GLY A 220 -3.34 14.69 -19.17
C GLY A 220 -3.03 15.67 -18.05
N LEU A 221 -1.89 15.45 -17.40
CA LEU A 221 -1.45 16.21 -16.24
C LEU A 221 -0.69 17.46 -16.69
N THR A 222 -1.37 18.38 -17.39
CA THR A 222 -0.76 19.58 -18.01
C THR A 222 0.14 20.36 -17.03
N ASP A 223 -0.30 20.53 -15.78
CA ASP A 223 0.44 21.29 -14.75
C ASP A 223 1.73 20.60 -14.26
N PHE A 224 1.96 19.33 -14.64
CA PHE A 224 3.09 18.53 -14.20
C PHE A 224 4.27 18.60 -15.18
N TYR A 225 4.02 18.85 -16.47
CA TYR A 225 5.08 18.91 -17.48
C TYR A 225 6.20 19.86 -17.10
N LYS A 226 5.83 21.06 -16.63
CA LYS A 226 6.83 22.08 -16.27
C LYS A 226 7.83 21.53 -15.25
N CYS A 227 7.35 20.96 -14.14
CA CYS A 227 8.25 20.46 -13.11
C CYS A 227 9.03 19.20 -13.54
N LEU A 228 8.44 18.34 -14.38
CA LEU A 228 9.12 17.15 -14.90
C LEU A 228 10.24 17.52 -15.89
N LEU A 229 9.96 18.45 -16.81
CA LEU A 229 10.93 18.94 -17.80
C LEU A 229 12.06 19.73 -17.13
N GLU A 230 11.73 20.60 -16.16
CA GLU A 230 12.74 21.32 -15.35
C GLU A 230 13.64 20.35 -14.56
N ALA A 231 13.11 19.18 -14.18
CA ALA A 231 13.86 18.13 -13.50
C ALA A 231 14.68 17.22 -14.46
N GLY A 232 14.64 17.48 -15.77
CA GLY A 232 15.43 16.76 -16.77
C GLY A 232 14.71 15.55 -17.40
N ALA A 233 13.38 15.51 -17.39
CA ALA A 233 12.64 14.51 -18.17
C ALA A 233 12.94 14.66 -19.66
N ASP A 234 13.31 13.57 -20.32
CA ASP A 234 13.57 13.56 -21.76
C ASP A 234 12.24 13.46 -22.54
N PRO A 235 11.85 14.49 -23.31
CA PRO A 235 10.62 14.50 -24.10
C PRO A 235 10.70 13.67 -25.39
N ASN A 236 11.82 13.00 -25.63
CA ASN A 236 12.06 12.18 -26.82
C ASN A 236 12.05 10.66 -26.52
N VAL A 237 11.72 10.26 -25.28
CA VAL A 237 11.55 8.85 -24.94
C VAL A 237 10.12 8.40 -25.31
N PRO A 238 9.96 7.44 -26.24
CA PRO A 238 8.65 6.95 -26.62
C PRO A 238 8.05 5.99 -25.59
N ASP A 239 6.72 5.86 -25.61
CA ASP A 239 6.01 4.80 -24.92
C ASP A 239 6.23 3.42 -25.58
N GLU A 240 5.57 2.40 -25.04
CA GLU A 240 5.63 1.03 -25.56
C GLU A 240 5.08 0.87 -26.99
N PHE A 241 4.35 1.86 -27.52
CA PHE A 241 3.82 1.90 -28.88
C PHE A 241 4.67 2.74 -29.83
N GLY A 242 5.81 3.27 -29.37
CA GLY A 242 6.68 4.12 -30.17
C GLY A 242 6.21 5.58 -30.26
N ARG A 243 5.23 6.00 -29.46
CA ARG A 243 4.68 7.37 -29.48
C ARG A 243 5.44 8.26 -28.50
N LEU A 244 5.83 9.46 -28.95
CA LEU A 244 6.41 10.47 -28.09
C LEU A 244 5.34 11.13 -27.20
N PRO A 245 5.72 11.73 -26.04
CA PRO A 245 4.80 12.49 -25.20
C PRO A 245 3.98 13.54 -25.97
N ILE A 246 4.59 14.22 -26.95
CA ILE A 246 3.91 15.22 -27.79
C ILE A 246 2.85 14.62 -28.72
N GLU A 247 3.08 13.39 -29.20
CA GLU A 247 2.13 12.66 -30.04
C GLU A 247 0.97 12.12 -29.20
N ILE A 248 1.22 11.67 -27.97
CA ILE A 248 0.19 11.27 -27.00
C ILE A 248 -0.72 12.47 -26.67
N ALA A 249 -0.13 13.63 -26.38
CA ALA A 249 -0.87 14.88 -26.15
C ALA A 249 -1.75 15.26 -27.35
N ALA A 250 -1.21 15.17 -28.57
CA ALA A 250 -1.94 15.46 -29.80
C ALA A 250 -3.09 14.46 -30.04
N LEU A 251 -2.84 13.16 -29.82
CA LEU A 251 -3.82 12.08 -29.94
C LEU A 251 -5.03 12.29 -29.04
N GLN A 252 -4.79 12.82 -27.83
CA GLN A 252 -5.84 13.07 -26.84
C GLN A 252 -6.46 14.47 -26.98
N ASN A 253 -6.19 15.15 -28.11
CA ASN A 253 -6.68 16.49 -28.43
C ASN A 253 -6.33 17.55 -27.36
N ARG A 254 -5.18 17.40 -26.70
CA ARG A 254 -4.69 18.31 -25.66
C ARG A 254 -3.73 19.34 -26.26
N ARG A 255 -4.30 20.34 -26.93
CA ARG A 255 -3.51 21.39 -27.62
C ARG A 255 -2.49 22.07 -26.70
N LYS A 256 -2.87 22.42 -25.46
CA LYS A 256 -1.98 23.07 -24.49
C LYS A 256 -0.75 22.22 -24.16
N ASP A 257 -0.94 20.91 -24.08
CA ASP A 257 0.14 19.97 -23.81
C ASP A 257 1.12 19.92 -24.99
N VAL A 258 0.59 19.90 -26.22
CA VAL A 258 1.41 20.00 -27.44
C VAL A 258 2.20 21.31 -27.48
N GLU A 259 1.56 22.43 -27.12
CA GLU A 259 2.23 23.75 -27.03
C GLU A 259 3.39 23.75 -26.02
N ILE A 260 3.24 23.08 -24.87
CA ILE A 260 4.28 22.97 -23.84
C ILE A 260 5.43 22.07 -24.31
N LEU A 261 5.13 20.96 -24.98
CA LEU A 261 6.11 19.95 -25.38
C LEU A 261 6.85 20.32 -26.68
N LEU A 262 6.21 21.04 -27.60
CA LEU A 262 6.78 21.44 -28.89
C LEU A 262 8.19 22.06 -28.82
N PRO A 263 8.47 23.05 -27.95
CA PRO A 263 9.79 23.67 -27.92
C PRO A 263 10.90 22.77 -27.34
N VAL A 264 10.54 21.69 -26.64
CA VAL A 264 11.50 20.79 -25.98
C VAL A 264 11.64 19.44 -26.69
N THR A 265 10.71 19.08 -27.58
CA THR A 265 10.76 17.84 -28.36
C THR A 265 11.54 18.02 -29.67
N SER A 266 12.39 17.04 -29.97
CA SER A 266 13.10 16.98 -31.26
C SER A 266 12.11 16.79 -32.40
N ARG A 267 12.40 17.42 -33.54
CA ARG A 267 11.53 17.33 -34.72
C ARG A 267 11.37 15.88 -35.18
N ILE A 268 10.12 15.45 -35.29
CA ILE A 268 9.77 14.13 -35.84
C ILE A 268 9.91 14.20 -37.37
N PRO A 269 10.78 13.39 -38.02
CA PRO A 269 11.05 13.51 -39.46
C PRO A 269 9.82 13.32 -40.36
N SER A 270 8.85 12.49 -39.95
CA SER A 270 7.61 12.25 -40.68
C SER A 270 6.60 13.40 -40.60
N VAL A 271 6.82 14.39 -39.72
CA VAL A 271 5.96 15.55 -39.53
C VAL A 271 6.52 16.74 -40.33
N TYR A 272 5.96 16.95 -41.53
CA TYR A 272 6.39 18.02 -42.43
C TYR A 272 6.06 19.42 -41.88
N ASP A 273 4.87 19.61 -41.33
CA ASP A 273 4.47 20.84 -40.65
C ASP A 273 4.76 20.73 -39.13
N TRP A 274 5.91 21.25 -38.70
CA TRP A 274 6.32 21.23 -37.30
C TRP A 274 5.75 22.42 -36.51
N SER A 275 4.42 22.54 -36.58
CA SER A 275 3.61 23.44 -35.77
C SER A 275 2.67 22.62 -34.89
N VAL A 276 2.04 23.26 -33.92
CA VAL A 276 1.01 22.61 -33.07
C VAL A 276 -0.08 21.99 -33.95
N ASP A 277 -0.57 22.73 -34.93
CA ASP A 277 -1.61 22.27 -35.86
C ASP A 277 -1.12 21.16 -36.79
N GLY A 278 0.12 21.25 -37.26
CA GLY A 278 0.74 20.25 -38.11
C GLY A 278 0.93 18.90 -37.40
N ILE A 279 1.37 18.92 -36.14
CA ILE A 279 1.50 17.71 -35.31
C ILE A 279 0.12 17.09 -35.04
N ILE A 280 -0.87 17.90 -34.63
CA ILE A 280 -2.23 17.43 -34.39
C ILE A 280 -2.82 16.80 -35.67
N THR A 281 -2.64 17.46 -36.81
CA THR A 281 -3.11 16.96 -38.11
C THR A 281 -2.43 15.66 -38.49
N TYR A 282 -1.10 15.57 -38.32
CA TYR A 282 -0.32 14.36 -38.59
C TYR A 282 -0.82 13.17 -37.76
N VAL A 283 -0.95 13.35 -36.44
CA VAL A 283 -1.42 12.30 -35.54
C VAL A 283 -2.85 11.90 -35.90
N ASN A 284 -3.76 12.85 -36.12
CA ASN A 284 -5.14 12.56 -36.51
C ASN A 284 -5.24 11.78 -37.83
N LYS A 285 -4.38 12.08 -38.82
CA LYS A 285 -4.34 11.34 -40.08
C LYS A 285 -3.90 9.89 -39.85
N ASN A 286 -2.83 9.68 -39.09
CA ASN A 286 -2.36 8.32 -38.77
C ASN A 286 -3.39 7.54 -37.96
N VAL A 287 -4.14 8.21 -37.09
CA VAL A 287 -5.25 7.64 -36.29
C VAL A 287 -6.44 7.24 -37.16
N GLN A 288 -6.78 8.02 -38.19
CA GLN A 288 -7.89 7.69 -39.12
C GLN A 288 -7.60 6.44 -39.97
N ASP A 289 -6.33 6.22 -40.29
CA ASP A 289 -5.84 5.06 -41.03
C ASP A 289 -5.55 3.84 -40.12
N ASP A 290 -5.51 4.03 -38.80
CA ASP A 290 -5.24 2.97 -37.82
C ASP A 290 -6.54 2.26 -37.38
N PRO A 291 -6.69 0.94 -37.66
CA PRO A 291 -7.85 0.14 -37.23
C PRO A 291 -8.10 0.15 -35.71
N MET A 292 -7.08 0.45 -34.90
CA MET A 292 -7.15 0.46 -33.43
C MET A 292 -8.11 1.53 -32.89
N TYR A 293 -8.20 2.70 -33.51
CA TYR A 293 -8.95 3.86 -32.98
C TYR A 293 -10.41 3.95 -33.46
N LYS A 294 -10.86 3.02 -34.31
CA LYS A 294 -12.29 2.85 -34.65
C LYS A 294 -13.04 1.95 -33.67
N ILE A 295 -12.32 1.24 -32.78
CA ILE A 295 -12.90 0.23 -31.90
C ILE A 295 -13.19 0.87 -30.53
N ARG A 296 -14.44 0.80 -30.06
CA ARG A 296 -14.79 1.30 -28.74
C ARG A 296 -14.08 0.46 -27.66
N PRO A 297 -13.68 1.04 -26.51
CA PRO A 297 -13.05 0.28 -25.42
C PRO A 297 -13.87 -0.94 -25.00
N ALA A 298 -15.19 -0.80 -24.96
CA ALA A 298 -16.12 -1.89 -24.71
C ALA A 298 -16.04 -3.02 -25.77
N ASP A 299 -15.83 -2.69 -27.04
CA ASP A 299 -15.68 -3.67 -28.12
C ASP A 299 -14.31 -4.38 -28.02
N LEU A 300 -13.23 -3.67 -27.68
CA LEU A 300 -11.91 -4.26 -27.41
C LEU A 300 -11.95 -5.21 -26.21
N LYS A 301 -12.61 -4.81 -25.12
CA LYS A 301 -12.82 -5.65 -23.93
C LYS A 301 -13.64 -6.90 -24.27
N LEU A 302 -14.68 -6.76 -25.08
CA LEU A 302 -15.51 -7.87 -25.55
C LEU A 302 -14.70 -8.84 -26.41
N GLU A 303 -13.92 -8.32 -27.37
CA GLU A 303 -13.09 -9.15 -28.24
C GLU A 303 -11.94 -9.80 -27.48
N GLY A 304 -11.34 -9.10 -26.51
CA GLY A 304 -10.37 -9.68 -25.57
C GLY A 304 -10.99 -10.83 -24.77
N SER A 305 -12.24 -10.69 -24.34
CA SER A 305 -12.98 -11.77 -23.67
C SER A 305 -13.25 -12.96 -24.59
N ARG A 306 -13.50 -12.72 -25.88
CA ARG A 306 -13.64 -13.79 -26.90
C ARG A 306 -12.30 -14.46 -27.21
N ALA A 307 -11.21 -13.71 -27.28
CA ALA A 307 -9.87 -14.25 -27.45
C ALA A 307 -9.46 -15.12 -26.26
N TYR A 308 -9.73 -14.66 -25.02
CA TYR A 308 -9.51 -15.44 -23.81
C TYR A 308 -10.29 -16.78 -23.84
N LYS A 309 -11.55 -16.75 -24.26
CA LYS A 309 -12.37 -17.97 -24.41
C LYS A 309 -11.85 -18.94 -25.48
N ARG A 310 -11.09 -18.44 -26.47
CA ARG A 310 -10.41 -19.24 -27.50
C ARG A 310 -9.01 -19.69 -27.07
N GLU A 311 -8.62 -19.44 -25.81
CA GLU A 311 -7.29 -19.71 -25.26
C GLU A 311 -6.15 -18.93 -25.94
N ASP A 312 -6.48 -17.91 -26.73
CA ASP A 312 -5.51 -16.98 -27.30
C ASP A 312 -5.23 -15.86 -26.29
N TYR A 313 -4.46 -16.21 -25.26
CA TYR A 313 -4.15 -15.31 -24.15
C TYR A 313 -3.27 -14.14 -24.57
N LEU A 314 -2.44 -14.30 -25.59
CA LEU A 314 -1.59 -13.23 -26.11
C LEU A 314 -2.43 -12.17 -26.83
N ALA A 315 -3.35 -12.59 -27.71
CA ALA A 315 -4.27 -11.65 -28.35
C ALA A 315 -5.21 -10.99 -27.33
N ALA A 316 -5.74 -11.75 -26.36
CA ALA A 316 -6.58 -11.21 -25.29
C ALA A 316 -5.86 -10.11 -24.52
N THR A 317 -4.59 -10.34 -24.15
CA THR A 317 -3.77 -9.37 -23.42
C THR A 317 -3.54 -8.10 -24.24
N LYS A 318 -3.22 -8.23 -25.53
CA LYS A 318 -3.04 -7.07 -26.41
C LYS A 318 -4.33 -6.24 -26.48
N LEU A 319 -5.47 -6.90 -26.67
CA LEU A 319 -6.78 -6.24 -26.74
C LEU A 319 -7.16 -5.54 -25.43
N TYR A 320 -6.92 -6.17 -24.28
CA TYR A 320 -7.14 -5.51 -22.98
C TYR A 320 -6.20 -4.33 -22.79
N THR A 321 -4.93 -4.45 -23.18
CA THR A 321 -3.97 -3.35 -23.11
C THR A 321 -4.40 -2.17 -23.99
N MET A 322 -4.86 -2.45 -25.21
CA MET A 322 -5.42 -1.43 -26.10
C MET A 322 -6.67 -0.78 -25.48
N ALA A 323 -7.56 -1.56 -24.85
CA ALA A 323 -8.73 -1.01 -24.16
C ALA A 323 -8.34 -0.11 -22.98
N MET A 324 -7.32 -0.49 -22.21
CA MET A 324 -6.81 0.28 -21.08
C MET A 324 -6.20 1.62 -21.51
N ASN A 325 -5.57 1.67 -22.67
CA ASN A 325 -5.01 2.90 -23.22
C ASN A 325 -6.09 3.90 -23.67
N LEU A 326 -7.30 3.42 -23.94
CA LEU A 326 -8.44 4.25 -24.30
C LEU A 326 -9.31 4.60 -23.07
N GLU A 327 -9.37 3.71 -22.07
CA GLU A 327 -10.06 3.90 -20.78
C GLU A 327 -9.18 3.38 -19.62
N SER A 328 -8.42 4.27 -18.98
CA SER A 328 -7.42 3.89 -17.96
C SER A 328 -8.01 3.52 -16.59
N GLU A 329 -9.27 3.87 -16.32
CA GLU A 329 -9.91 3.73 -15.00
C GLU A 329 -10.72 2.43 -14.80
N ASP A 330 -10.90 1.58 -15.83
CA ASP A 330 -11.66 0.32 -15.69
C ASP A 330 -10.82 -0.79 -15.05
N GLY A 331 -10.93 -0.92 -13.71
CA GLY A 331 -10.27 -1.96 -12.91
C GLY A 331 -10.52 -3.40 -13.39
N THR A 332 -11.61 -3.66 -14.12
CA THR A 332 -11.91 -5.01 -14.62
C THR A 332 -11.01 -5.44 -15.78
N LEU A 333 -10.43 -4.49 -16.54
CA LEU A 333 -9.45 -4.78 -17.60
C LEU A 333 -8.18 -5.39 -17.01
N TYR A 334 -7.70 -4.83 -15.90
CA TYR A 334 -6.56 -5.38 -15.14
C TYR A 334 -6.87 -6.79 -14.62
N SER A 335 -8.06 -7.02 -14.05
CA SER A 335 -8.49 -8.37 -13.62
C SER A 335 -8.47 -9.40 -14.76
N ASN A 336 -8.89 -8.99 -15.96
CA ASN A 336 -8.96 -9.86 -17.13
C ASN A 336 -7.58 -10.10 -17.74
N ARG A 337 -6.70 -9.11 -17.76
CA ARG A 337 -5.32 -9.26 -18.25
C ARG A 337 -4.46 -10.05 -17.27
N SER A 338 -4.65 -9.87 -15.96
CA SER A 338 -4.01 -10.65 -14.89
C SER A 338 -4.20 -12.16 -15.08
N ILE A 339 -5.42 -12.63 -15.34
CA ILE A 339 -5.67 -14.06 -15.57
C ILE A 339 -5.04 -14.56 -16.88
N CYS A 340 -4.95 -13.73 -17.93
CA CYS A 340 -4.23 -14.09 -19.15
C CYS A 340 -2.74 -14.33 -18.87
N TRP A 341 -2.11 -13.47 -18.06
CA TRP A 341 -0.73 -13.65 -17.65
C TRP A 341 -0.50 -14.96 -16.89
N LEU A 342 -1.39 -15.32 -15.95
CA LEU A 342 -1.31 -16.61 -15.26
C LEU A 342 -1.35 -17.79 -16.24
N LYS A 343 -2.23 -17.72 -17.24
CA LYS A 343 -2.35 -18.76 -18.25
C LYS A 343 -1.13 -18.87 -19.16
N MET A 344 -0.39 -17.78 -19.35
CA MET A 344 0.87 -17.75 -20.08
C MET A 344 2.11 -18.05 -19.21
N GLY A 345 1.93 -18.30 -17.92
CA GLY A 345 3.03 -18.57 -16.99
C GLY A 345 3.76 -17.32 -16.45
N GLU A 346 3.22 -16.14 -16.72
CA GLU A 346 3.81 -14.83 -16.39
C GLU A 346 3.32 -14.34 -15.01
N GLY A 347 3.66 -15.09 -13.95
CA GLY A 347 3.13 -14.88 -12.59
C GLY A 347 3.35 -13.46 -12.03
N MET A 348 4.49 -12.83 -12.30
CA MET A 348 4.78 -11.47 -11.82
C MET A 348 3.93 -10.41 -12.53
N LYS A 349 3.68 -10.55 -13.84
CA LYS A 349 2.77 -9.67 -14.59
C LYS A 349 1.34 -9.84 -14.13
N ALA A 350 0.95 -11.08 -13.83
CA ALA A 350 -0.36 -11.37 -13.25
C ALA A 350 -0.58 -10.70 -11.90
N LEU A 351 0.43 -10.78 -11.02
CA LEU A 351 0.39 -10.16 -9.69
C LEU A 351 0.30 -8.63 -9.80
N THR A 352 1.07 -8.05 -10.73
CA THR A 352 1.05 -6.62 -11.03
C THR A 352 -0.35 -6.13 -11.39
N ASP A 353 -1.00 -6.78 -12.36
CA ASP A 353 -2.34 -6.41 -12.79
C ASP A 353 -3.37 -6.68 -11.68
N ALA A 354 -3.17 -7.70 -10.84
CA ALA A 354 -4.05 -7.97 -9.71
C ALA A 354 -3.99 -6.87 -8.64
N HIS A 355 -2.79 -6.37 -8.30
CA HIS A 355 -2.63 -5.23 -7.39
C HIS A 355 -3.32 -3.98 -7.92
N LEU A 356 -3.13 -3.66 -9.20
CA LEU A 356 -3.80 -2.51 -9.83
C LEU A 356 -5.32 -2.66 -9.82
N CYS A 357 -5.84 -3.85 -10.15
CA CYS A 357 -7.26 -4.16 -10.06
C CYS A 357 -7.80 -3.92 -8.64
N ARG A 358 -7.06 -4.32 -7.60
CA ARG A 358 -7.47 -4.15 -6.21
C ARG A 358 -7.34 -2.70 -5.72
N MET A 359 -6.37 -1.96 -6.24
CA MET A 359 -6.23 -0.53 -5.98
C MET A 359 -7.40 0.28 -6.56
N LEU A 360 -7.83 -0.05 -7.79
CA LEU A 360 -8.93 0.64 -8.48
C LEU A 360 -10.32 0.17 -8.00
N CYS A 361 -10.44 -1.10 -7.59
CA CYS A 361 -11.69 -1.70 -7.13
C CYS A 361 -11.52 -2.35 -5.73
N PRO A 362 -11.32 -1.56 -4.66
CA PRO A 362 -10.97 -2.08 -3.33
C PRO A 362 -12.06 -2.94 -2.69
N ASP A 363 -13.33 -2.68 -3.03
CA ASP A 363 -14.49 -3.42 -2.50
C ASP A 363 -14.92 -4.58 -3.40
N TRP A 364 -14.11 -4.95 -4.40
CA TRP A 364 -14.42 -6.03 -5.33
C TRP A 364 -13.73 -7.34 -4.93
N PRO A 365 -14.45 -8.36 -4.43
CA PRO A 365 -13.84 -9.60 -3.93
C PRO A 365 -12.99 -10.32 -4.98
N LYS A 366 -13.36 -10.19 -6.26
CA LYS A 366 -12.64 -10.80 -7.38
C LYS A 366 -11.25 -10.21 -7.59
N ALA A 367 -11.01 -8.96 -7.19
CA ALA A 367 -9.68 -8.37 -7.22
C ALA A 367 -8.74 -9.09 -6.22
N CYS A 368 -9.24 -9.34 -5.00
CA CYS A 368 -8.53 -10.12 -3.98
C CYS A 368 -8.28 -11.56 -4.45
N TYR A 369 -9.25 -12.17 -5.15
CA TYR A 369 -9.06 -13.48 -5.75
C TYR A 369 -7.93 -13.53 -6.79
N ARG A 370 -7.83 -12.52 -7.67
CA ARG A 370 -6.76 -12.46 -8.68
C ARG A 370 -5.38 -12.36 -8.03
N GLU A 371 -5.27 -11.57 -6.98
CA GLU A 371 -4.02 -11.42 -6.22
C GLU A 371 -3.64 -12.73 -5.52
N GLY A 372 -4.60 -13.37 -4.84
CA GLY A 372 -4.39 -14.69 -4.22
C GLY A 372 -3.99 -15.75 -5.23
N ALA A 373 -4.62 -15.77 -6.41
CA ALA A 373 -4.27 -16.68 -7.50
C ALA A 373 -2.87 -16.43 -8.07
N ALA A 374 -2.43 -15.17 -8.15
CA ALA A 374 -1.08 -14.83 -8.58
C ALA A 374 -0.01 -15.23 -7.55
N HIS A 375 -0.26 -15.00 -6.26
CA HIS A 375 0.61 -15.49 -5.18
C HIS A 375 0.68 -17.02 -5.14
N MET A 376 -0.44 -17.71 -5.35
CA MET A 376 -0.48 -19.17 -5.50
C MET A 376 0.44 -19.65 -6.61
N PHE A 377 0.38 -19.00 -7.78
CA PHE A 377 1.23 -19.32 -8.92
C PHE A 377 2.72 -19.10 -8.62
N LEU A 378 3.04 -18.01 -7.93
CA LEU A 378 4.40 -17.67 -7.49
C LEU A 378 4.89 -18.48 -6.28
N LYS A 379 4.06 -19.39 -5.75
CA LYS A 379 4.32 -20.21 -4.55
C LYS A 379 4.51 -19.41 -3.27
N ASP A 380 4.01 -18.17 -3.23
CA ASP A 380 3.95 -17.35 -2.02
C ASP A 380 2.64 -17.67 -1.27
N TYR A 381 2.60 -18.84 -0.64
CA TYR A 381 1.36 -19.40 -0.09
C TYR A 381 0.84 -18.64 1.13
N ASP A 382 1.73 -17.96 1.87
CA ASP A 382 1.34 -17.10 3.00
C ASP A 382 0.55 -15.90 2.48
N LYS A 383 1.07 -15.15 1.50
CA LYS A 383 0.35 -14.00 0.91
C LYS A 383 -0.89 -14.40 0.12
N ALA A 384 -0.88 -15.58 -0.49
CA ALA A 384 -2.08 -16.13 -1.11
C ALA A 384 -3.22 -16.29 -0.09
N CYS A 385 -2.92 -16.83 1.10
CA CYS A 385 -3.90 -16.96 2.17
C CYS A 385 -4.45 -15.58 2.59
N ASP A 386 -3.58 -14.59 2.78
CA ASP A 386 -3.98 -13.25 3.19
C ASP A 386 -4.90 -12.58 2.18
N ALA A 387 -4.56 -12.64 0.89
CA ALA A 387 -5.38 -12.10 -0.19
C ALA A 387 -6.75 -12.78 -0.27
N PHE A 388 -6.83 -14.11 -0.16
CA PHE A 388 -8.11 -14.81 -0.14
C PHE A 388 -8.94 -14.51 1.12
N LEU A 389 -8.31 -14.41 2.29
CA LEU A 389 -8.99 -14.02 3.53
C LEU A 389 -9.58 -12.61 3.42
N ASP A 390 -8.86 -11.67 2.83
CA ASP A 390 -9.39 -10.34 2.56
C ASP A 390 -10.58 -10.37 1.60
N GLY A 391 -10.52 -11.23 0.57
CA GLY A 391 -11.66 -11.47 -0.31
C GLY A 391 -12.91 -11.98 0.43
N LEU A 392 -12.73 -12.92 1.37
CA LEU A 392 -13.83 -13.46 2.19
C LEU A 392 -14.37 -12.46 3.21
N LYS A 393 -13.59 -11.44 3.63
CA LYS A 393 -14.12 -10.34 4.44
C LYS A 393 -15.12 -9.49 3.66
N LEU A 394 -14.90 -9.34 2.35
CA LEU A 394 -15.77 -8.57 1.46
C LEU A 394 -17.00 -9.38 1.03
N ASP A 395 -16.82 -10.67 0.74
CA ASP A 395 -17.89 -11.61 0.37
C ASP A 395 -17.67 -12.98 1.04
N PRO A 396 -18.22 -13.18 2.25
CA PRO A 396 -18.04 -14.42 3.01
C PRO A 396 -18.64 -15.67 2.36
N ALA A 397 -19.57 -15.51 1.40
CA ALA A 397 -20.24 -16.62 0.73
C ALA A 397 -19.54 -17.02 -0.59
N ASN A 398 -18.40 -16.41 -0.91
CA ASN A 398 -17.71 -16.63 -2.17
C ASN A 398 -16.96 -17.98 -2.20
N MET A 399 -17.61 -18.98 -2.79
CA MET A 399 -17.07 -20.34 -2.90
C MET A 399 -15.75 -20.41 -3.68
N GLU A 400 -15.51 -19.54 -4.66
CA GLU A 400 -14.28 -19.53 -5.46
C GLU A 400 -13.09 -19.12 -4.58
N ILE A 401 -13.27 -18.08 -3.77
CA ILE A 401 -12.26 -17.58 -2.84
C ILE A 401 -12.04 -18.57 -1.68
N GLU A 402 -13.11 -19.16 -1.15
CA GLU A 402 -13.00 -20.17 -0.08
C GLU A 402 -12.19 -21.40 -0.53
N ASN A 403 -12.43 -21.87 -1.76
CA ASN A 403 -11.68 -22.97 -2.33
C ASN A 403 -10.21 -22.59 -2.57
N GLY A 404 -9.94 -21.38 -3.08
CA GLY A 404 -8.59 -20.85 -3.24
C GLY A 404 -7.83 -20.79 -1.91
N LEU A 405 -8.47 -20.31 -0.85
CA LEU A 405 -7.90 -20.27 0.50
C LEU A 405 -7.59 -21.68 1.02
N ARG A 406 -8.50 -22.64 0.84
CA ARG A 406 -8.29 -24.02 1.26
C ARG A 406 -7.09 -24.65 0.56
N GLU A 407 -6.92 -24.38 -0.73
CA GLU A 407 -5.78 -24.85 -1.51
C GLU A 407 -4.47 -24.18 -1.09
N ALA A 408 -4.49 -22.87 -0.82
CA ALA A 408 -3.36 -22.12 -0.30
C ALA A 408 -2.89 -22.68 1.05
N PHE A 409 -3.79 -22.91 2.00
CA PHE A 409 -3.44 -23.52 3.28
C PHE A 409 -2.86 -24.93 3.14
N LYS A 410 -3.41 -25.74 2.22
CA LYS A 410 -2.89 -27.09 1.96
C LYS A 410 -1.46 -27.02 1.41
N SER A 411 -1.21 -26.09 0.49
CA SER A 411 0.10 -25.89 -0.14
C SER A 411 1.13 -25.35 0.85
N LEU A 412 0.73 -24.39 1.69
CA LEU A 412 1.54 -23.84 2.77
C LEU A 412 1.94 -24.90 3.81
N LYS A 413 1.02 -25.78 4.21
CA LYS A 413 1.32 -26.90 5.11
C LYS A 413 2.33 -27.88 4.50
N LYS A 414 2.20 -28.16 3.20
CA LYS A 414 3.15 -29.01 2.48
C LYS A 414 4.53 -28.37 2.36
N SER A 415 4.60 -27.07 2.04
CA SER A 415 5.88 -26.37 1.88
C SER A 415 6.64 -26.20 3.19
N ARG A 416 5.95 -26.15 4.33
CA ARG A 416 6.57 -26.11 5.68
C ARG A 416 6.99 -27.49 6.20
N ALA A 417 6.49 -28.56 5.58
CA ALA A 417 6.81 -29.93 5.95
C ALA A 417 7.89 -30.57 5.07
N ALA A 418 8.25 -29.91 3.96
CA ALA A 418 9.36 -30.24 3.08
C ALA A 418 10.57 -29.37 3.45
#